data_AF-A0A8T0S3Q9-F1
#
_entry.id   AF-A0A8T0S3Q9-F1
#
_cell.length_a   1.000
_cell.length_b   1.000
_cell.length_c   1.000
_cell.angle_alpha   90.00
_cell.angle_beta   90.00
_cell.angle_gamma   90.00
#
_symmetry.space_group_name_H-M   'P 1'
#
loop_
_entity.id
_entity.type
_entity.pdbx_description
1 polymer ?
#
loop_
_entity_poly.entity_id
_entity_poly.type
_entity_poly.pdbx_seq_one_letter_code
_entity_poly.pdbx_strand_id
1 'polypeptide(L)' 'MASGAAEKGKALADSSESAAESAARRAREWTTWAMKKAKVVAHYGFIPFVILVGMNSEPKPRLAQLLSPI' A
#
# COMPACT_ATOMS: atom_id res chain seq x y z
N MET A 1 -8.57 -48.01 -18.28
CA MET A 1 -8.51 -46.63 -18.82
C MET A 1 -8.91 -45.61 -17.75
N ALA A 2 -8.16 -45.47 -16.65
CA ALA A 2 -8.52 -44.55 -15.54
C ALA A 2 -7.36 -43.65 -15.06
N SER A 3 -6.22 -43.62 -15.77
CA SER A 3 -5.01 -42.89 -15.29
C SER A 3 -4.96 -41.41 -15.70
N GLY A 4 -5.64 -41.01 -16.79
CA GLY A 4 -5.49 -39.66 -17.34
C GLY A 4 -6.26 -38.54 -16.62
N ALA A 5 -7.30 -38.88 -15.84
CA ALA A 5 -8.09 -37.90 -15.10
C ALA A 5 -7.42 -37.44 -13.80
N ALA A 6 -6.76 -38.37 -13.10
CA ALA A 6 -6.04 -38.07 -11.86
C ALA A 6 -4.78 -37.22 -12.12
N GLU A 7 -4.08 -37.47 -13.23
CA GLU A 7 -2.85 -36.73 -13.59
C GLU A 7 -3.15 -35.27 -13.99
N LYS A 8 -4.23 -35.04 -14.76
CA LYS A 8 -4.70 -33.68 -15.09
C LYS A 8 -5.17 -32.91 -13.85
N GLY A 9 -5.84 -33.57 -12.91
CA GLY A 9 -6.27 -32.95 -11.65
C GLY A 9 -5.09 -32.52 -10.77
N LYS A 10 -4.05 -33.36 -10.72
CA LYS A 10 -2.82 -33.07 -9.97
C LYS A 10 -2.02 -31.91 -10.58
N ALA A 11 -1.91 -31.86 -11.91
CA ALA A 11 -1.23 -30.77 -12.61
C ALA A 11 -1.95 -29.41 -12.48
N LEU A 12 -3.29 -29.41 -12.47
CA LEU A 12 -4.08 -28.18 -12.26
C LEU A 12 -3.95 -27.66 -10.82
N ALA A 13 -3.94 -28.58 -9.84
CA ALA A 13 -3.76 -28.24 -8.43
C ALA A 13 -2.37 -27.67 -8.17
N ASP A 14 -1.31 -28.32 -8.65
CA ASP A 14 0.09 -27.88 -8.52
C ASP A 14 0.34 -26.53 -9.22
N SER A 15 -0.25 -26.32 -10.40
CA SER A 15 -0.19 -25.03 -11.10
C SER A 15 -0.95 -23.92 -10.37
N SER A 16 -2.08 -24.25 -9.73
CA SER A 16 -2.85 -23.29 -8.94
C SER A 16 -2.14 -22.94 -7.63
N GLU A 17 -1.50 -23.91 -6.99
CA GLU A 17 -0.69 -23.72 -5.78
C GLU A 17 0.54 -22.84 -6.08
N SER A 18 1.23 -23.11 -7.20
CA SER A 18 2.33 -22.30 -7.72
C SER A 18 1.91 -20.86 -8.09
N ALA A 19 0.72 -20.69 -8.68
CA ALA A 19 0.16 -19.38 -8.99
C ALA A 19 -0.20 -18.60 -7.71
N ALA A 20 -0.77 -19.28 -6.70
CA ALA A 20 -1.09 -18.70 -5.41
C ALA A 20 0.17 -18.26 -4.64
N GLU A 21 1.22 -19.09 -4.61
CA GLU A 21 2.52 -18.72 -4.05
C GLU A 21 3.14 -17.52 -4.76
N SER A 22 3.06 -17.50 -6.10
CA SER A 22 3.57 -16.40 -6.92
C SER A 22 2.83 -15.09 -6.65
N ALA A 23 1.50 -15.15 -6.52
CA ALA A 23 0.68 -14.00 -6.15
C ALA A 23 0.98 -13.51 -4.73
N ALA A 24 1.16 -14.43 -3.78
CA ALA A 24 1.53 -14.10 -2.40
C ALA A 24 2.92 -13.44 -2.31
N ARG A 25 3.90 -13.89 -3.11
CA ARG A 25 5.22 -13.25 -3.20
C ARG A 25 5.13 -11.83 -3.74
N ARG A 26 4.41 -11.62 -4.85
CA ARG A 26 4.19 -10.28 -5.41
C ARG A 26 3.45 -9.37 -4.44
N ALA A 27 2.41 -9.89 -3.76
CA ALA A 27 1.69 -9.14 -2.75
C ALA A 27 2.59 -8.73 -1.57
N ARG A 28 3.50 -9.61 -1.12
CA ARG A 28 4.47 -9.29 -0.07
C ARG A 28 5.49 -8.23 -0.51
N GLU A 29 6.01 -8.34 -1.73
CA GLU A 29 6.91 -7.34 -2.30
C GLU A 29 6.23 -5.97 -2.43
N TRP A 30 5.00 -5.95 -2.93
CA TRP A 30 4.17 -4.75 -3.03
C TRP A 30 3.86 -4.17 -1.65
N THR A 31 3.52 -5.00 -0.67
CA THR A 31 3.24 -4.55 0.71
C THR A 31 4.49 -3.97 1.37
N THR A 32 5.66 -4.58 1.15
CA THR A 32 6.92 -4.10 1.71
C THR A 32 7.33 -2.75 1.09
N TRP A 33 7.14 -2.60 -0.21
CA TRP A 33 7.36 -1.33 -0.91
C TRP A 33 6.37 -0.26 -0.44
N ALA A 34 5.08 -0.62 -0.34
CA ALA A 34 4.02 0.26 0.15
C ALA A 34 4.27 0.71 1.59
N MET A 35 4.70 -0.19 2.49
CA MET A 35 5.01 0.14 3.89
C MET A 35 6.14 1.17 3.99
N LYS A 36 7.20 1.01 3.18
CA LYS A 36 8.31 1.98 3.13
C LYS A 36 7.84 3.34 2.63
N LYS A 37 6.99 3.37 1.59
CA LYS A 37 6.41 4.62 1.07
C LYS A 37 5.42 5.25 2.05
N ALA A 38 4.62 4.46 2.75
CA ALA A 38 3.69 4.91 3.78
C ALA A 38 4.43 5.63 4.92
N LYS A 39 5.60 5.12 5.36
CA LYS A 39 6.42 5.81 6.36
C LYS A 39 6.89 7.19 5.88
N VAL A 40 7.33 7.30 4.62
CA VAL A 40 7.77 8.58 4.03
C VAL A 40 6.59 9.56 3.94
N VAL A 41 5.44 9.09 3.45
CA VAL A 41 4.23 9.92 3.33
C VAL A 41 3.73 10.34 4.71
N ALA A 42 3.74 9.46 5.71
CA ALA A 42 3.37 9.83 7.06
C ALA A 42 4.36 10.84 7.66
N HIS A 43 5.67 10.62 7.53
CA HIS A 43 6.68 11.49 8.13
C HIS A 43 6.70 12.89 7.53
N TYR A 44 6.58 13.00 6.20
CA TYR A 44 6.64 14.29 5.50
C TYR A 44 5.27 14.88 5.16
N GLY A 45 4.23 14.07 5.10
CA GLY A 45 2.89 14.47 4.69
C GLY A 45 1.93 14.72 5.85
N PHE A 46 2.18 14.18 7.05
CA PHE A 46 1.28 14.38 8.19
C PHE A 46 1.14 15.86 8.58
N ILE A 47 2.26 16.56 8.76
CA ILE A 47 2.24 17.97 9.16
C ILE A 47 1.61 18.86 8.07
N PRO A 48 1.99 18.77 6.78
CA PRO A 48 1.32 19.51 5.71
C PRO A 48 -0.17 19.21 5.59
N PHE A 49 -0.57 17.95 5.79
CA PHE A 49 -1.98 17.55 5.71
C PHE A 49 -2.81 18.16 6.82
N VAL A 50 -2.32 18.11 8.06
CA VAL A 50 -2.98 18.73 9.21
C VAL A 50 -3.12 20.24 9.01
N ILE A 51 -2.08 20.89 8.49
CA ILE A 51 -2.12 22.33 8.15
C ILE A 51 -3.22 22.61 7.12
N LEU A 52 -3.30 21.83 6.04
CA LEU A 52 -4.31 22.03 4.99
C LEU A 52 -5.75 21.88 5.53
N VAL A 53 -6.00 20.89 6.38
CA VAL A 53 -7.31 20.66 7.02
C VAL A 53 -7.64 21.77 8.02
N GLY A 54 -6.68 22.11 8.90
CA GLY A 54 -6.88 23.13 9.94
C GLY A 54 -7.06 24.55 9.38
N MET A 55 -6.39 24.85 8.27
CA MET A 55 -6.51 26.12 7.54
C MET A 55 -7.83 26.29 6.78
N ASN A 56 -8.78 25.34 6.82
CA ASN A 56 -10.13 25.57 6.31
C ASN A 56 -10.98 26.47 7.24
N SER A 57 -10.47 26.77 8.45
CA SER A 57 -11.13 27.66 9.40
C SER A 57 -11.05 29.13 8.94
N GLU A 58 -12.18 29.83 8.89
CA GLU A 58 -12.25 31.27 8.62
C GLU A 58 -11.87 32.08 9.88
N PRO A 59 -11.02 33.12 9.77
CA PRO A 59 -10.28 33.60 8.60
C PRO A 59 -9.00 32.78 8.32
N LYS A 60 -8.72 32.51 7.04
CA LYS A 60 -7.60 31.67 6.59
C LYS A 60 -6.24 32.22 7.05
N PRO A 61 -5.54 31.58 8.01
CA PRO A 61 -4.26 32.09 8.48
C PRO A 61 -3.23 32.00 7.35
N ARG A 62 -2.38 33.03 7.17
CA ARG A 62 -1.33 33.02 6.15
C ARG A 62 -0.27 32.00 6.56
N LEU A 63 0.20 31.15 5.64
CA LEU A 63 1.27 30.16 5.90
C LEU A 63 2.51 30.80 6.56
N ALA A 64 2.79 32.06 6.22
CA ALA A 64 3.85 32.85 6.83
C ALA A 64 3.65 33.12 8.33
N GLN A 65 2.41 33.28 8.82
CA GLN A 65 2.11 33.44 10.26
C GLN A 65 2.20 32.14 11.06
N LEU A 66 2.01 30.99 10.41
CA LEU A 66 2.13 29.69 11.07
C LEU A 66 3.60 29.27 11.26
N LEU A 67 4.48 29.74 10.36
CA LEU A 67 5.91 29.42 10.34
C LEU A 67 6.79 30.53 10.90
N SER A 68 6.28 31.76 11.05
CA SER A 68 6.99 32.79 11.80
C SER A 68 6.71 32.62 13.29
N PRO A 69 7.71 32.34 14.14
CA PRO A 69 7.58 32.73 15.53
C PRO A 69 7.45 34.25 15.52
N ILE A 70 6.36 34.75 16.07
CA ILE A 70 6.06 36.19 16.17
C ILE A 70 7.28 36.93 16.72
#